data_AF-A0A1Q7W6F4-F1
#
_entry.id   AF-A0A1Q7W6F4-F1
#
_cell.length_a   1.000
_cell.length_b   1.000
_cell.length_c   1.000
_cell.angle_alpha   90.00
_cell.angle_beta   90.00
_cell.angle_gamma   90.00
#
_symmetry.space_group_name_H-M   'P 1'
#
loop_
_entity.id
_entity.type
_entity.pdbx_description
1 polymer ?
#
loop_
_entity_poly.entity_id
_entity_poly.type
_entity_poly.pdbx_seq_one_letter_code
_entity_poly.pdbx_strand_id
1 'polypeptide(L)' 'MVPAAELAVIEHSGPPIESDRAYGALADYVARHALAVEGPIREYYVIGQRDTADVARWRTEVCWPVFRVGG' A
#
# COMPACT_ATOMS: atom_id res chain seq x y z
N MET A 1 8.90 12.74 -10.84
CA MET A 1 7.74 13.16 -10.02
C MET A 1 6.65 12.10 -10.12
N VAL A 2 5.86 11.88 -9.08
CA VAL A 2 4.77 10.90 -9.08
C VAL A 2 3.44 11.63 -9.34
N PRO A 3 2.60 11.18 -10.30
CA PRO A 3 1.32 11.85 -10.60
C PRO A 3 0.35 11.83 -9.42
N ALA A 4 -0.40 12.91 -9.27
CA ALA A 4 -1.52 12.97 -8.32
C ALA A 4 -2.58 11.94 -8.72
N ALA A 5 -3.06 11.17 -7.75
CA ALA A 5 -4.10 10.17 -7.90
C ALA A 5 -4.81 9.99 -6.57
N GLU A 6 -6.06 9.54 -6.60
CA GLU A 6 -6.73 8.99 -5.43
C GLU A 6 -6.16 7.59 -5.14
N LEU A 7 -5.85 7.32 -3.87
CA LEU A 7 -5.15 6.10 -3.46
C LEU A 7 -5.97 5.36 -2.39
N ALA A 8 -6.15 4.06 -2.59
CA ALA A 8 -6.42 3.15 -1.48
C ALA A 8 -5.07 2.79 -0.86
N VAL A 9 -4.92 2.99 0.45
CA VAL A 9 -3.64 2.85 1.17
C VAL A 9 -3.81 1.85 2.29
N ILE A 10 -2.85 0.95 2.44
CA ILE A 10 -2.68 0.11 3.62
C ILE A 10 -1.24 0.20 4.10
N GLU A 11 -1.06 0.22 5.42
CA GLU A 11 0.25 0.09 6.05
C GLU A 11 0.53 -1.38 6.38
N HIS A 12 1.69 -1.88 5.96
CA HIS A 12 2.27 -3.12 6.44
C HIS A 12 3.29 -2.83 7.55
N SER A 13 3.16 -3.56 8.65
CA SER A 13 4.09 -3.52 9.78
C SER A 13 4.88 -4.83 9.84
N GLY A 14 6.20 -4.74 9.81
CA GLY A 14 7.07 -5.91 10.00
C GLY A 14 7.84 -6.34 8.74
N PRO A 15 8.25 -7.63 8.67
CA PRO A 15 9.12 -8.14 7.61
C PRO A 15 8.51 -8.04 6.20
N PRO A 16 9.30 -7.74 5.15
CA PRO A 16 8.78 -7.66 3.79
C PRO A 16 8.17 -8.97 3.26
N ILE A 17 8.61 -10.13 3.77
CA ILE A 17 8.09 -11.44 3.38
C ILE A 17 6.62 -11.65 3.78
N GLU A 18 6.10 -10.81 4.68
CA GLU A 18 4.71 -10.87 5.14
C GLU A 18 3.81 -9.84 4.43
N SER A 19 4.38 -8.97 3.58
CA SER A 19 3.67 -7.89 2.88
C SER A 19 2.56 -8.40 1.95
N ASP A 20 2.65 -9.64 1.46
CA ASP A 20 1.63 -10.25 0.60
C ASP A 20 0.22 -10.20 1.23
N ARG A 21 0.13 -10.25 2.57
CA ARG A 21 -1.14 -10.12 3.29
C ARG A 21 -1.74 -8.73 3.13
N ALA A 22 -0.90 -7.69 3.18
CA ALA A 22 -1.33 -6.32 2.98
C ALA A 22 -1.82 -6.10 1.54
N TYR A 23 -1.11 -6.66 0.56
CA TYR A 23 -1.56 -6.65 -0.84
C TYR A 23 -2.91 -7.35 -1.02
N GLY A 24 -3.09 -8.54 -0.45
CA GLY A 24 -4.35 -9.27 -0.52
C GLY A 24 -5.52 -8.51 0.12
N ALA A 25 -5.30 -7.94 1.30
CA ALA A 25 -6.31 -7.13 1.99
C ALA A 25 -6.67 -5.86 1.20
N LEU A 26 -5.69 -5.19 0.61
CA LEU A 26 -5.91 -4.01 -0.23
C LEU A 26 -6.68 -4.38 -1.51
N ALA A 27 -6.32 -5.48 -2.17
CA ALA A 27 -7.02 -5.96 -3.35
C ALA A 27 -8.50 -6.26 -3.06
N ASP A 28 -8.77 -6.94 -1.93
CA ASP A 28 -10.12 -7.25 -1.48
C ASP A 28 -10.93 -5.98 -1.14
N TYR A 29 -10.30 -4.96 -0.52
CA TYR A 29 -10.93 -3.66 -0.32
C TYR A 29 -11.26 -2.96 -1.64
N VAL A 30 -10.30 -2.89 -2.57
CA VAL A 30 -10.49 -2.22 -3.87
C VAL A 30 -11.62 -2.92 -4.63
N ALA A 31 -11.61 -4.25 -4.71
CA ALA A 31 -12.65 -5.01 -5.39
C ALA A 31 -14.08 -4.74 -4.86
N ARG A 32 -14.22 -4.40 -3.58
CA ARG A 32 -15.52 -4.15 -2.93
C ARG A 32 -15.97 -2.69 -2.96
N HIS A 33 -15.04 -1.74 -3.05
CA HIS A 33 -15.32 -0.33 -2.75
C HIS A 33 -14.84 0.67 -3.81
N ALA A 34 -14.02 0.25 -4.78
CA ALA A 34 -13.39 1.15 -5.72
C ALA A 34 -13.13 0.50 -7.09
N LEU A 35 -12.81 1.32 -8.08
CA LEU A 35 -12.28 0.86 -9.36
C LEU A 35 -10.78 1.10 -9.39
N ALA A 36 -10.00 0.05 -9.65
CA ALA A 36 -8.57 0.19 -9.90
C ALA A 36 -8.34 1.08 -11.14
N VAL A 37 -7.42 2.03 -11.02
CA VAL A 37 -7.00 2.90 -12.11
C VAL A 37 -5.73 2.36 -12.74
N GLU A 38 -5.56 2.62 -14.04
CA GLU A 38 -4.35 2.28 -14.75
C GLU A 38 -3.13 2.98 -14.12
N GLY A 39 -2.13 2.18 -13.75
CA GLY A 39 -0.90 2.67 -13.14
C GLY A 39 -0.31 1.66 -12.16
N PRO A 40 0.97 1.83 -11.79
CA PRO A 40 1.61 0.93 -10.84
C PRO A 40 1.09 1.18 -9.42
N ILE A 41 0.98 0.09 -8.65
CA ILE A 41 0.94 0.18 -7.19
C ILE A 41 2.25 0.83 -6.71
N ARG A 42 2.15 1.70 -5.71
CA ARG A 42 3.29 2.45 -5.16
C ARG A 42 3.61 1.93 -3.78
N GLU A 43 4.89 1.73 -3.49
CA GLU A 43 5.36 1.35 -2.16
C GLU A 43 6.21 2.47 -1.55
N TYR A 44 5.90 2.86 -0.32
CA TYR A 44 6.70 3.82 0.44
C TYR A 44 7.21 3.16 1.71
N TYR A 45 8.54 2.99 1.80
CA TYR A 45 9.22 2.44 2.97
C TYR A 45 9.44 3.56 3.99
N VAL A 46 8.42 3.82 4.81
CA VAL A 46 8.38 4.92 5.79
C VAL A 46 9.41 4.70 6.90
N ILE A 47 9.54 3.45 7.37
CA ILE A 47 10.60 3.03 8.29
C ILE A 47 11.20 1.75 7.71
N GLY A 48 12.51 1.76 7.45
CA GLY A 48 13.19 0.60 6.87
C GLY A 48 14.56 0.34 7.49
N GLN A 49 15.34 -0.48 6.78
CA GLN A 49 16.68 -0.91 7.22
C GLN A 49 17.63 0.26 7.53
N ARG A 50 17.44 1.41 6.87
CA ARG A 50 18.27 2.62 7.10
C ARG A 50 17.94 3.31 8.42
N ASP A 51 16.73 3.12 8.94
CA ASP A 51 16.24 3.77 10.16
C ASP A 51 16.45 2.88 11.39
N THR A 52 16.26 1.56 11.22
CA THR A 52 16.44 0.60 12.31
C THR A 52 16.72 -0.82 11.80
N ALA A 53 17.56 -1.54 12.56
CA ALA A 53 17.82 -2.96 12.34
C ALA A 53 16.68 -3.86 12.87
N ASP A 54 15.75 -3.33 13.68
CA ASP A 54 14.61 -4.08 14.20
C ASP A 54 13.50 -4.16 13.14
N VAL A 55 13.39 -5.32 12.49
CA VAL A 55 12.46 -5.57 11.39
C VAL A 55 11.00 -5.45 11.83
N ALA A 56 10.65 -5.70 13.10
CA ALA A 56 9.28 -5.56 13.58
C ALA A 56 8.80 -4.10 13.58
N ARG A 57 9.74 -3.16 13.54
CA ARG A 57 9.47 -1.71 13.48
C ARG A 57 9.40 -1.16 12.06
N TRP A 58 9.68 -1.98 11.05
CA TRP A 58 9.58 -1.53 9.66
C TRP A 58 8.12 -1.23 9.29
N ARG A 59 7.94 -0.20 8.46
CA ARG A 59 6.65 0.31 8.01
C ARG A 59 6.70 0.57 6.53
N THR A 60 5.82 -0.08 5.78
CA THR A 60 5.67 0.09 4.34
C THR A 60 4.23 0.45 4.03
N GLU A 61 4.00 1.57 3.36
CA GLU A 61 2.70 1.89 2.79
C GLU A 61 2.60 1.30 1.39
N VAL A 62 1.53 0.55 1.12
CA VAL A 62 1.16 0.07 -0.22
C VAL A 62 -0.02 0.89 -0.70
N CYS A 63 0.15 1.61 -1.79
CA CYS A 63 -0.81 2.57 -2.31
C CYS A 63 -1.27 2.19 -3.72
N TRP A 64 -2.53 1.79 -3.86
CA TRP A 64 -3.14 1.44 -5.14
C TRP A 64 -3.91 2.64 -5.71
N PRO A 65 -3.58 3.12 -6.93
CA PRO A 65 -4.39 4.10 -7.64
C PRO A 65 -5.82 3.60 -7.90
N VAL A 66 -6.82 4.36 -7.46
CA VAL A 66 -8.24 3.99 -7.59
C VAL A 66 -9.12 5.20 -7.92
N PHE A 67 -10.36 4.93 -8.36
CA PHE A 67 -11.50 5.84 -8.29
C PHE A 67 -12.52 5.27 -7.32
N ARG A 68 -12.98 6.07 -6.34
CA ARG A 68 -14.08 5.64 -5.45
C ARG A 68 -15.40 5.53 -6.21
N VAL A 69 -16.10 4.41 -6.05
CA VAL A 69 -17.44 4.21 -6.61
C VAL A 69 -18.45 4.57 -5.54
N GLY A 70 -18.96 5.80 -5.57
CA GLY A 70 -20.06 6.24 -4.71
C GLY A 70 -19.74 7.48 -3.87
N GLY A 71 -20.43 8.56 -4.22
CA GLY A 71 -20.77 9.72 -3.39
C GLY A 71 -22.22 10.08 -3.67
#